data_AF-A0AAE3XKV8-F1
#
_entry.id   AF-A0AAE3XKV8-F1
#
_cell.length_a   1.000
_cell.length_b   1.000
_cell.length_c   1.000
_cell.angle_alpha   90.00
_cell.angle_beta   90.00
_cell.angle_gamma   90.00
#
_symmetry.space_group_name_H-M   'P 1'
#
loop_
_entity.id
_entity.type
_entity.pdbx_description
1 polymer ?
#
loop_
_entity_poly.entity_id
_entity_poly.type
_entity_poly.pdbx_seq_one_letter_code
_entity_poly.pdbx_strand_id
1 'polypeptide(L)'
;MSKASKIMDFSKFERELDDKYRSLSIIKGPFLYLLAQYHHTIHNLMTGSRRNEIQPNKAKASTLLSNLSYVFPIMIKEGTREALDENLDAITYLLSVDPKMEELEYATSYTNLFEVFPPFHRKKLKLLDSEADVFKLDYWSEDVKRSEYQDIVLGDVGVPITDSNYPVNPEVLYKFALGFPERVEFHDVLIELMNLAEHHYYNFLEFPMLNDEGMLAVAGVTNEEFRRFSAFWHSVSDFLIQAMVMLDELRVKEKRSQNDYFLMSQIADFCFFRLSENFFLDNLMSFTGLSEDQINALMRFYQIDIDKETPDTSHCADGYLPPFIKLRNQIIMAPHSVKLFLQARNMIYAVNKLDTKKFDNDISAHLEPELISQAQAILSALPGIEVVSNIQYDAGEIDMLAYSSSENLAIHFQAKGAIPPQGSRMTRSLEERVIEALRQLDVFKNLDQTEKDSIISHAFGRKVNDVEVIDAVLCRTYFGSEKAYLKRNDAIFVNLAMLVRACIDTRRPPIIHRVTNRLREMESKLVNLANPRSEFESLKFDNATLTYPVMKYDDRKLINYSKKTWESLLSKQPNILINWWRLRDISEIGLFATRQGVLRKTKSSPYNKK
;
A
#
# COMPACT_ATOMS: atom_id res chain seq x y z
N MET A 1 -38.14 -19.83 -1.76
CA MET A 1 -37.63 -19.22 -3.03
C MET A 1 -36.48 -20.06 -3.57
N SER A 2 -36.36 -20.22 -4.89
CA SER A 2 -35.24 -20.93 -5.50
C SER A 2 -33.93 -20.14 -5.35
N LYS A 3 -32.76 -20.80 -5.39
CA LYS A 3 -31.44 -20.14 -5.34
C LYS A 3 -31.28 -19.06 -6.42
N ALA A 4 -31.84 -19.29 -7.61
CA ALA A 4 -31.83 -18.32 -8.70
C ALA A 4 -32.68 -17.08 -8.39
N SER A 5 -33.83 -17.24 -7.72
CA SER A 5 -34.67 -16.12 -7.27
C SER A 5 -33.91 -15.23 -6.28
N LYS A 6 -33.25 -15.82 -5.26
CA LYS A 6 -32.50 -15.06 -4.25
C LYS A 6 -31.34 -14.24 -4.86
N ILE A 7 -30.65 -14.79 -5.87
CA ILE A 7 -29.57 -14.08 -6.57
C ILE A 7 -30.12 -12.92 -7.41
N MET A 8 -31.25 -13.13 -8.09
CA MET A 8 -31.91 -12.06 -8.85
C MET A 8 -32.34 -10.91 -7.94
N ASP A 9 -32.84 -11.21 -6.74
CA ASP A 9 -33.22 -10.19 -5.75
C ASP A 9 -32.01 -9.40 -5.26
N PHE A 10 -30.87 -10.05 -5.02
CA PHE A 10 -29.64 -9.37 -4.60
C PHE A 10 -29.05 -8.47 -5.70
N SER A 11 -29.07 -8.88 -6.97
CA SER A 11 -28.67 -8.02 -8.10
C SER A 11 -29.66 -6.90 -8.39
N LYS A 12 -30.92 -7.04 -7.98
CA LYS A 12 -31.89 -5.94 -8.01
C LYS A 12 -31.59 -4.94 -6.90
N PHE A 13 -31.33 -5.43 -5.69
CA PHE A 13 -30.91 -4.62 -4.55
C PHE A 13 -29.65 -3.79 -4.84
N GLU A 14 -28.59 -4.40 -5.40
CA GLU A 14 -27.37 -3.68 -5.83
C GLU A 14 -27.69 -2.50 -6.76
N ARG A 15 -28.53 -2.72 -7.79
CA ARG A 15 -28.93 -1.65 -8.73
C ARG A 15 -29.75 -0.55 -8.06
N GLU A 16 -30.68 -0.92 -7.18
CA GLU A 16 -31.48 0.05 -6.42
C GLU A 16 -30.59 0.94 -5.54
N LEU A 17 -29.52 0.38 -4.94
CA LEU A 17 -28.55 1.14 -4.17
C LEU A 17 -27.72 2.10 -5.04
N ASP A 18 -27.25 1.64 -6.21
CA ASP A 18 -26.50 2.44 -7.18
C ASP A 18 -27.32 3.64 -7.65
N ASP A 19 -28.58 3.41 -8.04
CA ASP A 19 -29.50 4.45 -8.51
C ASP A 19 -29.77 5.47 -7.40
N LYS A 20 -30.01 4.99 -6.17
CA LYS A 20 -30.21 5.87 -5.01
C LYS A 20 -28.97 6.71 -4.71
N TYR A 21 -27.77 6.11 -4.69
CA TYR A 21 -26.52 6.85 -4.46
C TYR A 21 -26.34 7.98 -5.48
N ARG A 22 -26.58 7.70 -6.77
CA ARG A 22 -26.50 8.71 -7.83
C ARG A 22 -27.54 9.83 -7.70
N SER A 23 -28.64 9.57 -7.00
CA SER A 23 -29.74 10.52 -6.81
C SER A 23 -29.57 11.44 -5.59
N LEU A 24 -28.61 11.16 -4.70
CA LEU A 24 -28.39 11.95 -3.49
C LEU A 24 -28.05 13.40 -3.84
N SER A 25 -28.61 14.34 -3.09
CA SER A 25 -28.39 15.77 -3.25
C SER A 25 -26.91 16.12 -3.05
N ILE A 26 -26.26 15.53 -2.05
CA ILE A 26 -24.82 15.71 -1.78
C ILE A 26 -23.91 15.21 -2.92
N ILE A 27 -24.38 14.27 -3.75
CA ILE A 27 -23.63 13.74 -4.90
C ILE A 27 -23.78 14.65 -6.12
N LYS A 28 -24.92 15.32 -6.27
CA LYS A 28 -25.14 16.33 -7.31
C LYS A 28 -24.47 17.67 -7.01
N GLY A 29 -24.01 17.87 -5.78
CA GLY A 29 -23.31 19.05 -5.31
C GLY A 29 -21.84 19.15 -5.72
N PRO A 30 -21.11 20.13 -5.17
CA PRO A 30 -19.66 20.25 -5.33
C PRO A 30 -18.92 19.05 -4.77
N PHE A 31 -18.35 18.21 -5.64
CA PHE A 31 -17.83 16.91 -5.21
C PHE A 31 -16.64 17.00 -4.24
N LEU A 32 -15.85 18.08 -4.33
CA LEU A 32 -14.71 18.32 -3.45
C LEU A 32 -15.14 18.46 -1.98
N TYR A 33 -16.37 18.92 -1.74
CA TYR A 33 -16.91 19.14 -0.41
C TYR A 33 -17.19 17.79 0.28
N LEU A 34 -17.79 16.86 -0.46
CA LEU A 34 -18.00 15.49 -0.01
C LEU A 34 -16.68 14.75 0.19
N LEU A 35 -15.71 14.92 -0.72
CA LEU A 35 -14.41 14.30 -0.60
C LEU A 35 -13.62 14.79 0.63
N ALA A 36 -13.66 16.09 0.92
CA ALA A 36 -13.06 16.65 2.13
C ALA A 36 -13.65 16.00 3.40
N GLN A 37 -14.97 15.78 3.42
CA GLN A 37 -15.64 15.13 4.55
C GLN A 37 -15.28 13.63 4.69
N TYR A 38 -15.08 12.92 3.59
CA TYR A 38 -14.53 11.57 3.64
C TYR A 38 -13.12 11.57 4.25
N HIS A 39 -12.24 12.49 3.84
CA HIS A 39 -10.89 12.58 4.39
C HIS A 39 -10.87 12.99 5.87
N HIS A 40 -11.79 13.84 6.31
CA HIS A 40 -11.99 14.13 7.73
C HIS A 40 -12.45 12.89 8.51
N THR A 41 -13.36 12.09 7.95
CA THR A 41 -13.78 10.81 8.55
C THR A 41 -12.61 9.82 8.64
N ILE A 42 -11.83 9.71 7.57
CA ILE A 42 -10.63 8.88 7.51
C ILE A 42 -9.61 9.32 8.56
N HIS A 43 -9.40 10.64 8.72
CA HIS A 43 -8.52 11.17 9.77
C HIS A 43 -8.96 10.69 11.14
N ASN A 44 -10.23 10.92 11.51
CA ASN A 44 -10.79 10.50 12.80
C ASN A 44 -10.67 8.98 13.03
N LEU A 45 -10.81 8.16 11.99
CA LEU A 45 -10.59 6.71 12.09
C LEU A 45 -9.10 6.36 12.22
N MET A 46 -8.19 7.08 11.58
CA MET A 46 -6.74 6.82 11.66
C MET A 46 -6.15 7.16 13.03
N THR A 47 -6.51 8.33 13.57
CA THR A 47 -5.92 8.92 14.78
C THR A 47 -6.78 8.72 16.02
N GLY A 48 -8.05 8.37 15.84
CA GLY A 48 -9.07 8.44 16.89
C GLY A 48 -9.53 9.90 17.11
N SER A 49 -10.62 10.06 17.84
CA SER A 49 -11.07 11.38 18.28
C SER A 49 -11.37 11.33 19.77
N ARG A 50 -10.56 12.04 20.57
CA ARG A 50 -10.76 12.14 22.02
C ARG A 50 -12.07 12.86 22.37
N ARG A 51 -12.53 13.75 21.51
CA ARG A 51 -13.75 14.53 21.68
C ARG A 51 -15.00 13.73 21.34
N ASN A 52 -14.96 12.98 20.25
CA ASN A 52 -16.10 12.20 19.77
C ASN A 52 -16.04 10.74 20.28
N GLU A 53 -15.11 10.44 21.20
CA GLU A 53 -14.87 9.10 21.77
C GLU A 53 -14.64 8.02 20.70
N ILE A 54 -14.10 8.41 19.55
CA ILE A 54 -13.79 7.50 18.44
C ILE A 54 -12.45 6.82 18.74
N GLN A 55 -12.47 5.50 18.86
CA GLN A 55 -11.25 4.72 18.96
C GLN A 55 -10.58 4.62 17.57
N PRO A 56 -9.23 4.73 17.50
CA PRO A 56 -8.52 4.56 16.24
C PRO A 56 -8.78 3.18 15.63
N ASN A 57 -9.19 3.15 14.36
CA ASN A 57 -9.39 1.96 13.54
C ASN A 57 -8.76 2.16 12.15
N LYS A 58 -7.43 2.01 12.10
CA LYS A 58 -6.62 2.18 10.88
C LYS A 58 -7.04 1.25 9.74
N ALA A 59 -7.43 0.01 10.04
CA ALA A 59 -7.89 -0.94 9.03
C ALA A 59 -9.15 -0.45 8.32
N LYS A 60 -10.15 0.04 9.08
CA LYS A 60 -11.37 0.63 8.52
C LYS A 60 -11.07 1.91 7.75
N ALA A 61 -10.17 2.76 8.26
CA ALA A 61 -9.76 3.98 7.58
C ALA A 61 -9.09 3.71 6.22
N SER A 62 -8.12 2.79 6.17
CA SER A 62 -7.46 2.38 4.92
C SER A 62 -8.45 1.76 3.94
N THR A 63 -9.42 0.98 4.43
CA THR A 63 -10.42 0.35 3.56
C THR A 63 -11.39 1.37 2.98
N LEU A 64 -11.90 2.30 3.80
CA LEU A 64 -12.71 3.42 3.32
C LEU A 64 -11.95 4.24 2.27
N LEU A 65 -10.68 4.57 2.54
CA LEU A 65 -9.82 5.31 1.62
C LEU A 65 -9.61 4.58 0.28
N SER A 66 -9.38 3.26 0.30
CA SER A 66 -9.33 2.45 -0.93
C SER A 66 -10.67 2.39 -1.65
N ASN A 67 -11.78 2.27 -0.92
CA ASN A 67 -13.11 2.21 -1.52
C ASN A 67 -13.52 3.51 -2.22
N LEU A 68 -12.94 4.65 -1.83
CA LEU A 68 -13.14 5.92 -2.53
C LEU A 68 -12.76 5.84 -4.01
N SER A 69 -11.80 4.98 -4.39
CA SER A 69 -11.43 4.77 -5.81
C SER A 69 -12.61 4.39 -6.70
N TYR A 70 -13.62 3.69 -6.17
CA TYR A 70 -14.79 3.26 -6.94
C TYR A 70 -15.89 4.31 -7.04
N VAL A 71 -16.05 5.13 -6.01
CA VAL A 71 -17.09 6.17 -5.95
C VAL A 71 -16.61 7.51 -6.51
N PHE A 72 -15.31 7.78 -6.51
CA PHE A 72 -14.74 9.02 -7.01
C PHE A 72 -15.08 9.32 -8.48
N PRO A 73 -15.01 8.36 -9.42
CA PRO A 73 -15.48 8.60 -10.79
C PRO A 73 -16.96 8.98 -10.88
N ILE A 74 -17.81 8.44 -9.98
CA ILE A 74 -19.23 8.78 -9.91
C ILE A 74 -19.38 10.22 -9.38
N MET A 75 -18.67 10.57 -8.31
CA MET A 75 -18.68 11.92 -7.74
C MET A 75 -18.27 13.00 -8.77
N ILE A 76 -17.21 12.76 -9.56
CA ILE A 76 -16.80 13.69 -10.63
C ILE A 76 -17.84 13.79 -11.74
N LYS A 77 -18.46 12.67 -12.12
CA LYS A 77 -19.41 12.62 -13.24
C LYS A 77 -20.75 13.27 -12.89
N GLU A 78 -21.25 13.02 -11.69
CA GLU A 78 -22.59 13.42 -11.25
C GLU A 78 -22.62 14.77 -10.54
N GLY A 79 -21.50 15.18 -9.92
CA GLY A 79 -21.38 16.41 -9.14
C GLY A 79 -20.91 17.62 -9.95
N THR A 80 -20.94 18.79 -9.30
CA THR A 80 -20.38 20.03 -9.84
C THR A 80 -18.90 20.16 -9.47
N ARG A 81 -18.15 20.92 -10.28
CA ARG A 81 -16.70 21.17 -10.09
C ARG A 81 -16.42 22.54 -9.49
N GLU A 82 -17.35 23.02 -8.66
CA GLU A 82 -17.15 24.28 -7.95
C GLU A 82 -15.95 24.16 -7.00
N ALA A 83 -15.14 25.21 -6.96
CA ALA A 83 -13.98 25.25 -6.09
C ALA A 83 -14.43 25.35 -4.62
N LEU A 84 -13.62 24.79 -3.73
CA LEU A 84 -13.68 25.10 -2.30
C LEU A 84 -12.98 26.44 -2.07
N ASP A 85 -13.71 27.47 -1.65
CA ASP A 85 -13.11 28.73 -1.19
C ASP A 85 -12.50 28.51 0.22
N GLU A 86 -13.22 27.84 1.13
CA GLU A 86 -12.72 27.31 2.42
C GLU A 86 -13.22 25.88 2.68
N ASN A 87 -12.47 25.02 3.39
CA ASN A 87 -12.98 23.67 3.72
C ASN A 87 -14.13 23.73 4.73
N LEU A 88 -14.30 24.85 5.43
CA LEU A 88 -15.48 25.11 6.25
C LEU A 88 -16.74 25.29 5.41
N ASP A 89 -16.62 25.78 4.17
CA ASP A 89 -17.73 25.82 3.23
C ASP A 89 -18.21 24.40 2.90
N ALA A 90 -17.31 23.40 2.93
CA ALA A 90 -17.68 21.99 2.81
C ALA A 90 -18.70 21.56 3.86
N ILE A 91 -18.40 21.84 5.13
CA ILE A 91 -19.26 21.48 6.25
C ILE A 91 -20.56 22.27 6.21
N THR A 92 -20.48 23.57 5.93
CA THR A 92 -21.64 24.47 5.88
C THR A 92 -22.60 24.09 4.76
N TYR A 93 -22.06 23.82 3.57
CA TYR A 93 -22.82 23.32 2.43
C TYR A 93 -23.49 21.99 2.76
N LEU A 94 -22.74 20.99 3.27
CA LEU A 94 -23.29 19.69 3.62
C LEU A 94 -24.44 19.81 4.63
N LEU A 95 -24.29 20.66 5.66
CA LEU A 95 -25.37 20.95 6.62
C LEU A 95 -26.56 21.67 5.99
N SER A 96 -26.38 22.40 4.90
CA SER A 96 -27.46 23.07 4.19
C SER A 96 -28.27 22.13 3.30
N VAL A 97 -27.62 21.17 2.64
CA VAL A 97 -28.27 20.23 1.71
C VAL A 97 -28.69 18.93 2.38
N ASP A 98 -27.99 18.53 3.45
CA ASP A 98 -28.27 17.35 4.28
C ASP A 98 -28.19 17.72 5.77
N PRO A 99 -29.16 18.49 6.31
CA PRO A 99 -29.12 18.99 7.68
C PRO A 99 -29.07 17.90 8.76
N LYS A 100 -29.52 16.69 8.42
CA LYS A 100 -29.55 15.53 9.32
C LYS A 100 -28.39 14.57 9.11
N MET A 101 -27.54 14.81 8.11
CA MET A 101 -26.44 13.91 7.72
C MET A 101 -26.91 12.52 7.25
N GLU A 102 -28.18 12.37 6.87
CA GLU A 102 -28.76 11.08 6.46
C GLU A 102 -28.24 10.65 5.08
N GLU A 103 -28.07 11.58 4.14
CA GLU A 103 -27.46 11.28 2.84
C GLU A 103 -25.97 10.97 2.99
N LEU A 104 -25.24 11.67 3.87
CA LEU A 104 -23.83 11.42 4.12
C LEU A 104 -23.59 10.03 4.76
N GLU A 105 -24.43 9.65 5.73
CA GLU A 105 -24.42 8.32 6.33
C GLU A 105 -24.71 7.23 5.30
N TYR A 106 -25.69 7.45 4.42
CA TYR A 106 -25.99 6.55 3.32
C TYR A 106 -24.82 6.45 2.34
N ALA A 107 -24.24 7.57 1.91
CA ALA A 107 -23.10 7.61 0.98
C ALA A 107 -21.86 6.89 1.55
N THR A 108 -21.61 7.08 2.85
CA THR A 108 -20.52 6.37 3.55
C THR A 108 -20.78 4.87 3.63
N SER A 109 -22.02 4.47 3.93
CA SER A 109 -22.43 3.06 3.95
C SER A 109 -22.33 2.42 2.57
N TYR A 110 -22.75 3.14 1.53
CA TYR A 110 -22.63 2.72 0.13
C TYR A 110 -21.17 2.53 -0.28
N THR A 111 -20.28 3.44 0.11
CA THR A 111 -18.84 3.31 -0.15
C THR A 111 -18.26 2.04 0.48
N ASN A 112 -18.78 1.56 1.62
CA ASN A 112 -18.31 0.30 2.22
C ASN A 112 -18.81 -0.95 1.48
N LEU A 113 -19.80 -0.85 0.58
CA LEU A 113 -20.28 -1.98 -0.22
C LEU A 113 -19.23 -2.54 -1.19
N PHE A 114 -18.19 -1.78 -1.48
CA PHE A 114 -17.07 -2.25 -2.30
C PHE A 114 -16.22 -3.31 -1.58
N GLU A 115 -16.43 -3.55 -0.28
CA GLU A 115 -15.95 -4.76 0.42
C GLU A 115 -16.81 -6.00 0.13
N VAL A 116 -18.02 -5.84 -0.39
CA VAL A 116 -19.02 -6.92 -0.52
C VAL A 116 -19.28 -7.30 -1.97
N PHE A 117 -19.67 -6.34 -2.82
CA PHE A 117 -20.09 -6.65 -4.18
C PHE A 117 -18.94 -7.20 -5.04
N PRO A 118 -17.73 -6.60 -5.08
CA PRO A 118 -16.66 -7.17 -5.87
C PRO A 118 -16.28 -8.61 -5.43
N PRO A 119 -16.14 -8.93 -4.12
CA PRO A 119 -15.95 -10.31 -3.68
C PRO A 119 -17.11 -11.26 -4.01
N PHE A 120 -18.36 -10.80 -3.93
CA PHE A 120 -19.54 -11.58 -4.31
C PHE A 120 -19.53 -11.94 -5.80
N HIS A 121 -19.33 -10.96 -6.69
CA HIS A 121 -19.27 -11.19 -8.15
C HIS A 121 -18.08 -12.07 -8.55
N ARG A 122 -16.99 -12.04 -7.77
CA ARG A 122 -15.83 -12.93 -7.92
C ARG A 122 -16.03 -14.31 -7.29
N LYS A 123 -17.23 -14.63 -6.78
CA LYS A 123 -17.61 -15.90 -6.14
C LYS A 123 -16.80 -16.24 -4.88
N LYS A 124 -16.25 -15.23 -4.19
CA LYS A 124 -15.62 -15.42 -2.87
C LYS A 124 -16.67 -15.55 -1.78
N LEU A 125 -17.69 -14.70 -1.87
CA LEU A 125 -18.84 -14.70 -0.99
C LEU A 125 -20.01 -15.39 -1.68
N LYS A 126 -20.86 -16.04 -0.89
CA LYS A 126 -22.15 -16.57 -1.29
C LYS A 126 -23.24 -15.94 -0.44
N LEU A 127 -24.41 -15.74 -1.04
CA LEU A 127 -25.62 -15.42 -0.31
C LEU A 127 -26.11 -16.69 0.41
N LEU A 128 -26.08 -16.68 1.74
CA LEU A 128 -26.62 -17.75 2.58
C LEU A 128 -28.14 -17.63 2.66
N ASP A 129 -28.60 -16.41 2.94
CA ASP A 129 -30.01 -16.14 3.14
C ASP A 129 -30.44 -14.76 2.66
N SER A 130 -31.71 -14.68 2.30
CA SER A 130 -32.42 -13.47 1.91
C SER A 130 -33.86 -13.59 2.39
N GLU A 131 -34.17 -13.02 3.55
CA GLU A 131 -35.52 -12.94 4.09
C GLU A 131 -35.88 -11.47 4.29
N ALA A 132 -37.01 -11.03 3.72
CA ALA A 132 -37.65 -9.75 4.01
C ALA A 132 -36.66 -8.58 4.27
N ASP A 133 -35.81 -8.29 3.27
CA ASP A 133 -34.82 -7.21 3.28
C ASP A 133 -33.52 -7.45 4.08
N VAL A 134 -33.31 -8.64 4.63
CA VAL A 134 -32.05 -9.05 5.26
C VAL A 134 -31.25 -9.97 4.32
N PHE A 135 -30.08 -9.51 3.90
CA PHE A 135 -29.14 -10.27 3.08
C PHE A 135 -27.95 -10.73 3.94
N LYS A 136 -27.75 -12.05 4.06
CA LYS A 136 -26.61 -12.61 4.77
C LYS A 136 -25.66 -13.29 3.81
N LEU A 137 -24.44 -12.78 3.74
CA LEU A 137 -23.34 -13.36 2.97
C LEU A 137 -22.37 -14.09 3.88
N ASP A 138 -21.67 -15.08 3.34
CA ASP A 138 -20.55 -15.74 3.98
C ASP A 138 -19.58 -16.24 2.89
N TYR A 139 -18.41 -16.73 3.30
CA TYR A 139 -17.46 -17.37 2.42
C TYR A 139 -18.08 -18.56 1.66
N TRP A 140 -17.63 -18.74 0.41
CA TRP A 140 -18.13 -19.84 -0.42
C TRP A 140 -17.82 -21.21 0.21
N SER A 141 -16.62 -21.38 0.74
CA SER A 141 -16.11 -22.57 1.45
C SER A 141 -15.12 -22.15 2.54
N GLU A 142 -14.79 -23.05 3.47
CA GLU A 142 -13.69 -22.83 4.42
C GLU A 142 -12.32 -22.79 3.72
N ASP A 143 -12.18 -23.43 2.57
CA ASP A 143 -10.97 -23.37 1.74
C ASP A 143 -10.75 -21.97 1.16
N VAL A 144 -11.78 -21.34 0.59
CA VAL A 144 -11.75 -19.94 0.14
C VAL A 144 -11.32 -19.02 1.28
N LYS A 145 -11.95 -19.18 2.46
CA LYS A 145 -11.65 -18.38 3.65
C LYS A 145 -10.20 -18.55 4.11
N ARG A 146 -9.72 -19.80 4.19
CA ARG A 146 -8.35 -20.11 4.59
C ARG A 146 -7.33 -19.54 3.62
N SER A 147 -7.55 -19.71 2.31
CA SER A 147 -6.66 -19.16 1.28
C SER A 147 -6.66 -17.63 1.30
N GLU A 148 -7.80 -16.97 1.49
CA GLU A 148 -7.83 -15.51 1.64
C GLU A 148 -7.03 -15.04 2.87
N TYR A 149 -7.14 -15.74 4.00
CA TYR A 149 -6.38 -15.39 5.20
C TYR A 149 -4.89 -15.54 5.00
N GLN A 150 -4.47 -16.62 4.36
CA GLN A 150 -3.06 -16.84 4.02
C GLN A 150 -2.57 -15.75 3.07
N ASP A 151 -3.30 -15.48 1.98
CA ASP A 151 -2.89 -14.52 0.96
C ASP A 151 -2.74 -13.11 1.54
N ILE A 152 -3.71 -12.66 2.35
CA ILE A 152 -3.66 -11.34 3.00
C ILE A 152 -2.48 -11.25 3.96
N VAL A 153 -2.32 -12.24 4.86
CA VAL A 153 -1.27 -12.19 5.87
C VAL A 153 0.13 -12.25 5.24
N LEU A 154 0.33 -13.13 4.25
CA LEU A 154 1.62 -13.24 3.58
C LEU A 154 1.91 -12.02 2.69
N GLY A 155 0.89 -11.49 2.02
CA GLY A 155 1.01 -10.31 1.17
C GLY A 155 1.36 -9.05 1.95
N ASP A 156 0.75 -8.86 3.12
CA ASP A 156 1.01 -7.72 4.00
C ASP A 156 2.44 -7.72 4.59
N VAL A 157 3.15 -8.84 4.56
CA VAL A 157 4.58 -8.86 4.92
C VAL A 157 5.44 -8.27 3.80
N GLY A 158 4.97 -8.30 2.55
CA GLY A 158 5.67 -7.77 1.37
C GLY A 158 5.35 -6.31 1.03
N VAL A 159 4.42 -5.65 1.73
CA VAL A 159 4.07 -4.24 1.45
C VAL A 159 5.10 -3.26 2.07
N PRO A 160 5.22 -2.04 1.52
CA PRO A 160 6.13 -1.03 2.07
C PRO A 160 5.87 -0.68 3.53
N ILE A 161 6.93 -0.35 4.26
CA ILE A 161 6.85 0.11 5.65
C ILE A 161 7.27 1.57 5.73
N THR A 162 6.43 2.38 6.36
CA THR A 162 6.76 3.75 6.77
C THR A 162 6.98 3.78 8.29
N ASP A 163 8.16 4.15 8.78
CA ASP A 163 8.32 4.51 10.19
C ASP A 163 7.81 5.93 10.43
N SER A 164 6.68 6.07 11.15
CA SER A 164 6.03 7.35 11.42
C SER A 164 6.47 8.02 12.73
N ASN A 165 7.50 7.52 13.41
CA ASN A 165 7.84 7.98 14.77
C ASN A 165 8.84 9.15 14.83
N TYR A 166 8.87 10.04 13.83
CA TYR A 166 9.74 11.22 13.89
C TYR A 166 9.05 12.36 14.65
N PRO A 167 9.56 12.79 15.81
CA PRO A 167 8.97 13.89 16.56
C PRO A 167 9.33 15.23 15.91
N VAL A 168 8.31 15.96 15.44
CA VAL A 168 8.44 17.35 15.00
C VAL A 168 8.57 18.27 16.22
N ASN A 169 9.26 19.41 16.06
CA ASN A 169 9.30 20.44 17.10
C ASN A 169 7.88 20.89 17.49
N PRO A 170 7.43 20.65 18.74
CA PRO A 170 6.07 20.97 19.15
C PRO A 170 5.72 22.46 19.09
N GLU A 171 6.70 23.34 19.24
CA GLU A 171 6.47 24.80 19.19
C GLU A 171 6.19 25.25 17.76
N VAL A 172 6.98 24.78 16.79
CA VAL A 172 6.79 25.05 15.36
C VAL A 172 5.43 24.52 14.93
N LEU A 173 5.11 23.29 15.32
CA LEU A 173 3.85 22.63 15.01
C LEU A 173 2.65 23.37 15.62
N TYR A 174 2.74 23.81 16.87
CA TYR A 174 1.70 24.59 17.55
C TYR A 174 1.44 25.93 16.88
N LYS A 175 2.50 26.67 16.56
CA LYS A 175 2.38 27.95 15.88
C LYS A 175 1.82 27.79 14.47
N PHE A 176 2.30 26.80 13.71
CA PHE A 176 1.78 26.46 12.39
C PHE A 176 0.28 26.14 12.45
N ALA A 177 -0.11 25.25 13.36
CA ALA A 177 -1.48 24.79 13.50
C ALA A 177 -2.47 25.92 13.85
N LEU A 178 -2.02 26.93 14.59
CA LEU A 178 -2.87 28.08 14.97
C LEU A 178 -2.88 29.21 13.94
N GLY A 179 -2.06 29.15 12.90
CA GLY A 179 -2.03 30.15 11.83
C GLY A 179 -0.67 30.31 11.17
N PHE A 180 -0.55 29.85 9.93
CA PHE A 180 0.61 30.04 9.06
C PHE A 180 0.26 31.02 7.92
N PRO A 181 1.16 31.97 7.55
CA PRO A 181 2.50 32.25 8.09
C PRO A 181 2.53 33.21 9.29
N GLU A 182 1.39 33.72 9.75
CA GLU A 182 1.32 34.80 10.74
C GLU A 182 1.98 34.48 12.09
N ARG A 183 2.02 33.20 12.47
CA ARG A 183 2.52 32.77 13.80
C ARG A 183 3.84 32.00 13.75
N VAL A 184 4.29 31.59 12.57
CA VAL A 184 5.55 30.85 12.39
C VAL A 184 6.20 31.20 11.07
N GLU A 185 7.49 31.45 11.13
CA GLU A 185 8.28 31.74 9.94
C GLU A 185 8.33 30.53 9.02
N PHE A 186 8.21 30.77 7.70
CA PHE A 186 8.29 29.70 6.72
C PHE A 186 9.60 28.91 6.80
N HIS A 187 10.70 29.58 7.17
CA HIS A 187 11.99 28.94 7.36
C HIS A 187 11.97 27.84 8.43
N ASP A 188 11.29 28.07 9.55
CA ASP A 188 11.20 27.09 10.64
C ASP A 188 10.40 25.86 10.21
N VAL A 189 9.30 26.07 9.49
CA VAL A 189 8.48 24.98 8.91
C VAL A 189 9.30 24.18 7.90
N LEU A 190 10.05 24.86 7.03
CA LEU A 190 10.88 24.23 6.02
C LEU A 190 11.98 23.34 6.65
N ILE A 191 12.62 23.79 7.74
CA ILE A 191 13.59 22.98 8.48
C ILE A 191 12.95 21.67 8.98
N GLU A 192 11.76 21.75 9.60
CA GLU A 192 11.06 20.56 10.09
C GLU A 192 10.66 19.62 8.94
N LEU A 193 10.20 20.16 7.81
CA LEU A 193 9.87 19.36 6.62
C LEU A 193 11.11 18.68 6.02
N MET A 194 12.26 19.35 5.99
CA MET A 194 13.53 18.76 5.51
C MET A 194 14.01 17.64 6.42
N ASN A 195 13.95 17.84 7.74
CA ASN A 195 14.31 16.83 8.74
C ASN A 195 13.42 15.59 8.63
N LEU A 196 12.10 15.78 8.49
CA LEU A 196 11.15 14.70 8.25
C LEU A 196 11.40 14.00 6.92
N ALA A 197 11.71 14.74 5.86
CA ALA A 197 11.97 14.17 4.55
C ALA A 197 13.26 13.35 4.54
N GLU A 198 14.32 13.80 5.24
CA GLU A 198 15.52 13.00 5.46
C GLU A 198 15.18 11.70 6.24
N HIS A 199 14.38 11.80 7.30
CA HIS A 199 13.91 10.62 8.03
C HIS A 199 13.16 9.65 7.12
N HIS A 200 12.21 10.12 6.31
CA HIS A 200 11.49 9.27 5.37
C HIS A 200 12.39 8.71 4.27
N TYR A 201 13.36 9.49 3.79
CA TYR A 201 14.33 9.01 2.83
C TYR A 201 15.02 7.77 3.38
N TYR A 202 15.48 7.75 4.63
CA TYR A 202 16.17 6.59 5.19
C TYR A 202 15.24 5.49 5.73
N ASN A 203 14.02 5.81 6.16
CA ASN A 203 13.14 4.89 6.89
C ASN A 203 11.86 4.47 6.13
N PHE A 204 11.64 4.95 4.92
CA PHE A 204 10.67 4.37 3.99
C PHE A 204 11.29 3.16 3.30
N LEU A 205 10.71 1.99 3.55
CA LEU A 205 11.28 0.70 3.16
C LEU A 205 10.36 0.02 2.16
N GLU A 206 10.69 0.14 0.87
CA GLU A 206 10.00 -0.49 -0.26
C GLU A 206 11.06 -1.17 -1.15
N PHE A 207 10.92 -2.46 -1.47
CA PHE A 207 11.82 -3.05 -2.48
C PHE A 207 11.59 -2.38 -3.84
N PRO A 208 12.65 -1.94 -4.55
CA PRO A 208 12.49 -1.39 -5.89
C PRO A 208 11.70 -2.34 -6.80
N MET A 209 10.63 -1.85 -7.41
CA MET A 209 9.78 -2.65 -8.29
C MET A 209 10.38 -2.78 -9.70
N LEU A 210 11.22 -1.81 -10.07
CA LEU A 210 11.90 -1.68 -11.35
C LEU A 210 13.37 -1.33 -11.09
N ASN A 211 14.26 -1.76 -11.99
CA ASN A 211 15.62 -1.23 -12.04
C ASN A 211 15.63 0.24 -12.52
N ASP A 212 16.77 0.92 -12.43
CA ASP A 212 16.88 2.34 -12.86
C ASP A 212 16.49 2.55 -14.33
N GLU A 213 16.82 1.59 -15.20
CA GLU A 213 16.43 1.64 -16.62
C GLU A 213 14.91 1.64 -16.80
N GLY A 214 14.21 0.74 -16.10
CA GLY A 214 12.75 0.68 -16.11
C GLY A 214 12.12 1.93 -15.49
N MET A 215 12.67 2.46 -14.39
CA MET A 215 12.18 3.70 -13.79
C MET A 215 12.34 4.90 -14.74
N LEU A 216 13.47 5.00 -15.44
CA LEU A 216 13.71 6.03 -16.46
C LEU A 216 12.72 5.89 -17.62
N ALA A 217 12.45 4.66 -18.08
CA ALA A 217 11.45 4.40 -19.13
C ALA A 217 10.02 4.80 -18.69
N VAL A 218 9.64 4.50 -17.44
CA VAL A 218 8.32 4.87 -16.89
C VAL A 218 8.19 6.38 -16.75
N ALA A 219 9.07 6.99 -15.96
CA ALA A 219 8.86 8.29 -15.33
C ALA A 219 9.97 9.31 -15.65
N GLY A 220 11.04 8.93 -16.36
CA GLY A 220 12.17 9.82 -16.63
C GLY A 220 13.02 10.11 -15.39
N VAL A 221 12.94 9.26 -14.37
CA VAL A 221 13.71 9.37 -13.13
C VAL A 221 14.31 8.03 -12.71
N THR A 222 15.35 8.06 -11.89
CA THR A 222 15.96 6.90 -11.22
C THR A 222 15.19 6.49 -9.97
N ASN A 223 15.51 5.33 -9.39
CA ASN A 223 14.92 4.91 -8.11
C ASN A 223 15.28 5.86 -6.96
N GLU A 224 16.50 6.39 -6.95
CA GLU A 224 16.97 7.36 -5.95
C GLU A 224 16.14 8.66 -6.00
N GLU A 225 15.95 9.19 -7.21
CA GLU A 225 15.15 10.37 -7.46
C GLU A 225 13.68 10.19 -7.05
N PHE A 226 13.07 9.06 -7.42
CA PHE A 226 11.72 8.73 -6.97
C PHE A 226 11.63 8.67 -5.44
N ARG A 227 12.65 8.10 -4.77
CA ARG A 227 12.70 8.03 -3.31
C ARG A 227 12.77 9.41 -2.66
N ARG A 228 13.56 10.35 -3.21
CA ARG A 228 13.58 11.75 -2.74
C ARG A 228 12.21 12.41 -2.90
N PHE A 229 11.57 12.22 -4.06
CA PHE A 229 10.23 12.72 -4.33
C PHE A 229 9.19 12.18 -3.34
N SER A 230 9.18 10.86 -3.11
CA SER A 230 8.27 10.22 -2.15
C SER A 230 8.54 10.69 -0.70
N ALA A 231 9.82 10.80 -0.31
CA ALA A 231 10.20 11.22 1.03
C ALA A 231 9.75 12.64 1.37
N PHE A 232 9.82 13.56 0.40
CA PHE A 232 9.31 14.92 0.55
C PHE A 232 7.80 14.94 0.80
N TRP A 233 7.03 14.23 -0.02
CA TRP A 233 5.58 14.22 0.15
C TRP A 233 5.10 13.51 1.41
N HIS A 234 5.82 12.46 1.83
CA HIS A 234 5.61 11.85 3.14
C HIS A 234 5.92 12.82 4.28
N SER A 235 6.93 13.69 4.16
CA SER A 235 7.25 14.69 5.18
C SER A 235 6.14 15.73 5.35
N VAL A 236 5.65 16.27 4.23
CA VAL A 236 4.50 17.20 4.22
C VAL A 236 3.28 16.53 4.86
N SER A 237 3.02 15.28 4.51
CA SER A 237 1.88 14.53 5.03
C SER A 237 1.99 14.27 6.54
N ASP A 238 3.14 13.81 7.02
CA ASP A 238 3.35 13.53 8.45
C ASP A 238 3.32 14.82 9.28
N PHE A 239 3.84 15.93 8.75
CA PHE A 239 3.74 17.24 9.40
C PHE A 239 2.29 17.69 9.56
N LEU A 240 1.49 17.62 8.49
CA LEU A 240 0.06 17.97 8.52
C LEU A 240 -0.75 17.06 9.44
N ILE A 241 -0.45 15.74 9.45
CA ILE A 241 -1.10 14.79 10.36
C ILE A 241 -0.80 15.14 11.82
N GLN A 242 0.45 15.46 12.15
CA GLN A 242 0.82 15.87 13.50
C GLN A 242 0.15 17.19 13.90
N ALA A 243 0.00 18.14 12.96
CA ALA A 243 -0.69 19.40 13.21
C ALA A 243 -2.17 19.18 13.53
N MET A 244 -2.85 18.32 12.77
CA MET A 244 -4.24 17.93 13.02
C MET A 244 -4.42 17.25 14.39
N VAL A 245 -3.53 16.32 14.74
CA VAL A 245 -3.58 15.65 16.06
C VAL A 245 -3.44 16.68 17.18
N MET A 246 -2.54 17.64 17.03
CA MET A 246 -2.38 18.72 18.01
C MET A 246 -3.63 19.60 18.13
N LEU A 247 -4.24 19.97 17.01
CA LEU A 247 -5.49 20.74 16.99
C LEU A 247 -6.62 20.00 17.71
N ASP A 248 -6.76 18.69 17.48
CA ASP A 248 -7.74 17.87 18.18
C ASP A 248 -7.49 17.84 19.70
N GLU A 249 -6.23 17.78 20.13
CA GLU A 249 -5.88 17.88 21.56
C GLU A 249 -6.23 19.24 22.17
N LEU A 250 -6.10 20.33 21.40
CA LEU A 250 -6.52 21.67 21.83
C LEU A 250 -8.05 21.78 21.90
N ARG A 251 -8.78 21.21 20.94
CA ARG A 251 -10.25 21.22 20.90
C ARG A 251 -10.90 20.59 22.12
N VAL A 252 -10.29 19.53 22.67
CA VAL A 252 -10.76 18.90 23.92
C VAL A 252 -10.76 19.89 25.09
N LYS A 253 -9.86 20.87 25.10
CA LYS A 253 -9.71 21.86 26.18
C LYS A 253 -10.69 23.04 26.06
N GLU A 254 -11.15 23.38 24.85
CA GLU A 254 -11.90 24.62 24.55
C GLU A 254 -13.44 24.56 24.72
N LYS A 255 -14.01 23.40 25.09
CA LYS A 255 -15.45 23.21 25.44
C LYS A 255 -16.48 24.01 24.60
N ARG A 256 -16.59 23.73 23.29
CA ARG A 256 -17.61 24.29 22.37
C ARG A 256 -17.68 25.83 22.33
N SER A 257 -16.54 26.50 22.44
CA SER A 257 -16.39 27.96 22.27
C SER A 257 -16.26 28.36 20.78
N GLN A 258 -16.20 29.66 20.47
CA GLN A 258 -15.82 30.12 19.12
C GLN A 258 -14.44 29.59 18.69
N ASN A 259 -13.50 29.43 19.63
CA ASN A 259 -12.19 28.85 19.36
C ASN A 259 -12.30 27.40 18.87
N ASP A 260 -13.27 26.64 19.37
CA ASP A 260 -13.47 25.26 18.91
C ASP A 260 -13.89 25.19 17.43
N TYR A 261 -14.74 26.11 16.98
CA TYR A 261 -15.13 26.20 15.57
C TYR A 261 -13.93 26.54 14.68
N PHE A 262 -13.10 27.49 15.11
CA PHE A 262 -11.84 27.83 14.43
C PHE A 262 -10.92 26.60 14.33
N LEU A 263 -10.68 25.89 15.44
CA LEU A 263 -9.82 24.70 15.43
C LEU A 263 -10.38 23.58 14.55
N MET A 264 -11.70 23.40 14.52
CA MET A 264 -12.35 22.44 13.61
C MET A 264 -12.12 22.81 12.14
N SER A 265 -12.23 24.09 11.80
CA SER A 265 -11.93 24.59 10.46
C SER A 265 -10.49 24.26 10.05
N GLN A 266 -9.52 24.53 10.93
CA GLN A 266 -8.11 24.23 10.65
C GLN A 266 -7.85 22.72 10.42
N ILE A 267 -8.51 21.85 11.20
CA ILE A 267 -8.42 20.40 10.96
C ILE A 267 -9.00 20.02 9.60
N ALA A 268 -10.15 20.58 9.23
CA ALA A 268 -10.75 20.34 7.93
C ALA A 268 -9.83 20.83 6.79
N ASP A 269 -9.21 22.01 6.93
CA ASP A 269 -8.22 22.56 6.00
C ASP A 269 -7.01 21.62 5.83
N PHE A 270 -6.52 20.99 6.90
CA PHE A 270 -5.39 20.06 6.82
C PHE A 270 -5.77 18.64 6.37
N CYS A 271 -7.03 18.21 6.54
CA CYS A 271 -7.51 16.93 6.02
C CYS A 271 -7.53 16.90 4.49
N PHE A 272 -7.74 18.07 3.88
CA PHE A 272 -7.86 18.26 2.44
C PHE A 272 -7.14 19.55 2.05
N PHE A 273 -5.81 19.47 2.11
CA PHE A 273 -4.90 20.60 2.08
C PHE A 273 -4.68 21.13 0.67
N ARG A 274 -4.71 22.46 0.54
CA ARG A 274 -4.60 23.17 -0.75
C ARG A 274 -3.26 23.88 -0.83
N LEU A 275 -2.53 23.62 -1.91
CA LEU A 275 -1.22 24.16 -2.18
C LEU A 275 -1.26 24.97 -3.47
N SER A 276 -0.66 26.15 -3.46
CA SER A 276 -0.35 26.87 -4.71
C SER A 276 0.71 26.09 -5.49
N GLU A 277 0.45 25.81 -6.77
CA GLU A 277 1.33 25.00 -7.61
C GLU A 277 2.74 25.59 -7.70
N ASN A 278 2.86 26.91 -7.91
CA ASN A 278 4.18 27.56 -8.05
C ASN A 278 4.98 27.53 -6.76
N PHE A 279 4.37 27.90 -5.63
CA PHE A 279 5.04 27.90 -4.33
C PHE A 279 5.52 26.49 -3.96
N PHE A 280 4.73 25.50 -4.33
CA PHE A 280 5.02 24.10 -4.07
C PHE A 280 6.17 23.58 -4.94
N LEU A 281 6.11 23.80 -6.26
CA LEU A 281 7.09 23.28 -7.22
C LEU A 281 8.51 23.75 -6.89
N ASP A 282 8.69 25.01 -6.51
CA ASP A 282 9.99 25.56 -6.14
C ASP A 282 10.62 24.83 -4.94
N ASN A 283 9.82 24.52 -3.91
CA ASN A 283 10.29 23.80 -2.73
C ASN A 283 10.56 22.32 -3.02
N LEU A 284 9.69 21.67 -3.81
CA LEU A 284 9.88 20.28 -4.23
C LEU A 284 11.14 20.13 -5.08
N MET A 285 11.36 21.01 -6.07
CA MET A 285 12.59 21.01 -6.89
C MET A 285 13.83 21.20 -6.01
N SER A 286 13.80 22.18 -5.11
CA SER A 286 14.93 22.49 -4.22
C SER A 286 15.30 21.31 -3.32
N PHE A 287 14.32 20.55 -2.83
CA PHE A 287 14.58 19.38 -1.99
C PHE A 287 15.02 18.15 -2.79
N THR A 288 14.32 17.87 -3.89
CA THR A 288 14.49 16.61 -4.63
C THR A 288 15.63 16.66 -5.65
N GLY A 289 16.05 17.86 -6.05
CA GLY A 289 16.98 18.08 -7.15
C GLY A 289 16.39 17.75 -8.53
N LEU A 290 15.09 17.51 -8.62
CA LEU A 290 14.39 17.19 -9.87
C LEU A 290 14.07 18.45 -10.67
N SER A 291 14.04 18.31 -11.99
CA SER A 291 13.48 19.34 -12.86
C SER A 291 11.96 19.37 -12.78
N GLU A 292 11.36 20.48 -13.21
CA GLU A 292 9.91 20.61 -13.32
C GLU A 292 9.31 19.52 -14.23
N ASP A 293 9.95 19.20 -15.35
CA ASP A 293 9.51 18.13 -16.26
C ASP A 293 9.49 16.76 -15.57
N GLN A 294 10.51 16.44 -14.77
CA GLN A 294 10.57 15.18 -14.02
C GLN A 294 9.48 15.12 -12.93
N ILE A 295 9.24 16.22 -12.23
CA ILE A 295 8.17 16.32 -11.24
C ILE A 295 6.81 16.13 -11.91
N ASN A 296 6.55 16.83 -13.01
CA ASN A 296 5.30 16.71 -13.76
C ASN A 296 5.10 15.29 -14.31
N ALA A 297 6.17 14.64 -14.77
CA ALA A 297 6.16 13.26 -15.23
C ALA A 297 5.83 12.27 -14.10
N LEU A 298 6.24 12.53 -12.86
CA LEU A 298 5.85 11.74 -11.69
C LEU A 298 4.42 12.03 -11.25
N MET A 299 4.08 13.32 -11.11
CA MET A 299 2.77 13.77 -10.61
C MET A 299 1.62 13.25 -11.47
N ARG A 300 1.79 13.10 -12.80
CA ARG A 300 0.74 12.56 -13.69
C ARG A 300 0.17 11.20 -13.27
N PHE A 301 0.93 10.40 -12.53
CA PHE A 301 0.49 9.08 -12.06
C PHE A 301 -0.28 9.14 -10.74
N TYR A 302 -0.09 10.21 -9.99
CA TYR A 302 -0.62 10.43 -8.64
C TYR A 302 -1.61 11.57 -8.57
N GLN A 303 -1.94 12.20 -9.70
CA GLN A 303 -2.84 13.35 -9.77
C GLN A 303 -3.98 13.15 -10.75
N ILE A 304 -5.12 13.76 -10.45
CA ILE A 304 -6.24 13.90 -11.38
C ILE A 304 -6.44 15.37 -11.66
N ASP A 305 -6.36 15.74 -12.93
CA ASP A 305 -6.64 17.09 -13.41
C ASP A 305 -8.14 17.25 -13.67
N ILE A 306 -8.80 18.03 -12.83
CA ILE A 306 -10.26 18.23 -12.88
C ILE A 306 -10.69 19.46 -13.69
N ASP A 307 -9.73 20.27 -14.18
CA ASP A 307 -10.02 21.38 -15.09
C ASP A 307 -10.34 20.89 -16.50
N LYS A 308 -9.88 19.70 -16.87
CA LYS A 308 -10.20 19.07 -18.17
C LYS A 308 -11.70 18.86 -18.29
N GLU A 309 -12.28 19.11 -19.47
CA GLU A 309 -13.71 18.87 -19.74
C GLU A 309 -14.13 17.45 -19.34
N THR A 310 -13.29 16.46 -19.65
CA THR A 310 -13.42 15.07 -19.19
C THR A 310 -12.18 14.66 -18.40
N PRO A 311 -12.19 14.77 -17.06
CA PRO A 311 -11.09 14.31 -16.21
C PRO A 311 -10.83 12.82 -16.41
N ASP A 312 -9.58 12.46 -16.65
CA ASP A 312 -9.20 11.06 -16.81
C ASP A 312 -9.11 10.38 -15.44
N THR A 313 -10.10 9.53 -15.16
CA THR A 313 -10.22 8.75 -13.91
C THR A 313 -10.00 7.25 -14.16
N SER A 314 -9.46 6.86 -15.32
CA SER A 314 -9.27 5.46 -15.70
C SER A 314 -8.40 4.65 -14.73
N HIS A 315 -7.49 5.33 -14.03
CA HIS A 315 -6.61 4.77 -13.02
C HIS A 315 -7.20 4.84 -11.59
N CYS A 316 -8.40 5.40 -11.39
CA CYS A 316 -9.15 5.32 -10.14
C CYS A 316 -9.94 4.01 -10.09
N ALA A 317 -9.28 2.93 -9.71
CA ALA A 317 -9.90 1.61 -9.65
C ALA A 317 -9.09 0.67 -8.77
N ASP A 318 -9.68 -0.49 -8.46
CA ASP A 318 -9.03 -1.56 -7.70
C ASP A 318 -8.39 -1.05 -6.40
N GLY A 319 -9.05 -0.14 -5.68
CA GLY A 319 -8.54 0.37 -4.41
C GLY A 319 -7.51 1.49 -4.51
N TYR A 320 -7.04 1.86 -5.71
CA TYR A 320 -6.12 2.98 -5.92
C TYR A 320 -6.88 4.28 -6.21
N LEU A 321 -6.67 5.28 -5.37
CA LEU A 321 -7.11 6.65 -5.59
C LEU A 321 -5.86 7.55 -5.63
N PRO A 322 -5.60 8.25 -6.75
CA PRO A 322 -4.54 9.25 -6.84
C PRO A 322 -4.60 10.25 -5.67
N PRO A 323 -3.50 10.45 -4.93
CA PRO A 323 -3.53 11.28 -3.72
C PRO A 323 -3.63 12.79 -3.99
N PHE A 324 -3.47 13.22 -5.24
CA PHE A 324 -3.50 14.63 -5.64
C PHE A 324 -4.66 14.93 -6.60
N ILE A 325 -5.21 16.13 -6.47
CA ILE A 325 -6.18 16.70 -7.41
C ILE A 325 -5.63 18.04 -7.87
N LYS A 326 -5.51 18.23 -9.18
CA LYS A 326 -5.13 19.51 -9.77
C LYS A 326 -6.40 20.28 -10.14
N LEU A 327 -6.54 21.48 -9.58
CA LEU A 327 -7.61 22.43 -9.85
C LEU A 327 -7.02 23.81 -10.04
N ARG A 328 -7.12 24.36 -11.24
CA ARG A 328 -6.50 25.62 -11.66
C ARG A 328 -4.99 25.58 -11.35
N ASN A 329 -4.47 26.60 -10.67
CA ASN A 329 -3.08 26.67 -10.21
C ASN A 329 -2.91 26.11 -8.79
N GLN A 330 -3.76 25.17 -8.37
CA GLN A 330 -3.72 24.55 -7.06
C GLN A 330 -3.58 23.03 -7.16
N ILE A 331 -2.82 22.48 -6.22
CA ILE A 331 -2.76 21.05 -5.95
C ILE A 331 -3.45 20.83 -4.61
N ILE A 332 -4.48 19.98 -4.62
CA ILE A 332 -5.20 19.55 -3.43
C ILE A 332 -4.70 18.16 -3.06
N MET A 333 -4.40 17.94 -1.78
CA MET A 333 -3.93 16.67 -1.27
C MET A 333 -4.61 16.28 0.04
N ALA A 334 -4.77 14.98 0.26
CA ALA A 334 -5.12 14.45 1.57
C ALA A 334 -3.90 13.72 2.16
N PRO A 335 -3.38 14.13 3.34
CA PRO A 335 -2.16 13.56 3.91
C PRO A 335 -2.19 12.03 4.05
N HIS A 336 -3.33 11.47 4.50
CA HIS A 336 -3.49 10.03 4.64
C HIS A 336 -3.50 9.30 3.28
N SER A 337 -4.01 9.94 2.22
CA SER A 337 -3.96 9.40 0.85
C SER A 337 -2.53 9.33 0.35
N VAL A 338 -1.73 10.37 0.55
CA VAL A 338 -0.32 10.38 0.15
C VAL A 338 0.43 9.22 0.81
N LYS A 339 0.27 9.04 2.13
CA LYS A 339 0.92 7.93 2.85
C LYS A 339 0.55 6.54 2.35
N LEU A 340 -0.70 6.36 1.93
CA LEU A 340 -1.17 5.07 1.46
C LEU A 340 -0.81 4.82 -0.01
N PHE A 341 -0.86 5.86 -0.84
CA PHE A 341 -0.90 5.72 -2.29
C PHE A 341 0.36 6.17 -3.02
N LEU A 342 1.25 6.97 -2.41
CA LEU A 342 2.48 7.45 -3.04
C LEU A 342 3.60 6.40 -3.00
N GLN A 343 3.40 5.29 -3.72
CA GLN A 343 4.28 4.12 -3.76
C GLN A 343 4.58 3.74 -5.21
N ALA A 344 5.79 3.23 -5.49
CA ALA A 344 6.20 2.86 -6.85
C ALA A 344 5.22 1.88 -7.51
N ARG A 345 4.65 0.97 -6.72
CA ARG A 345 3.63 0.02 -7.19
C ARG A 345 2.39 0.67 -7.79
N ASN A 346 1.95 1.80 -7.23
CA ASN A 346 0.76 2.50 -7.72
C ASN A 346 1.06 3.34 -8.96
N MET A 347 2.28 3.85 -9.10
CA MET A 347 2.74 4.41 -10.38
C MET A 347 2.68 3.36 -11.48
N ILE A 348 3.22 2.17 -11.25
CA ILE A 348 3.21 1.08 -12.25
C ILE A 348 1.78 0.68 -12.61
N TYR A 349 0.89 0.59 -11.62
CA TYR A 349 -0.54 0.38 -11.86
C TYR A 349 -1.17 1.50 -12.71
N ALA A 350 -0.88 2.76 -12.38
CA ALA A 350 -1.39 3.91 -13.12
C ALA A 350 -0.92 3.89 -14.58
N VAL A 351 0.35 3.54 -14.85
CA VAL A 351 0.86 3.36 -16.22
C VAL A 351 0.05 2.33 -16.98
N ASN A 352 -0.21 1.16 -16.40
CA ASN A 352 -1.00 0.11 -17.04
C ASN A 352 -2.43 0.57 -17.42
N LYS A 353 -3.02 1.46 -16.62
CA LYS A 353 -4.37 2.00 -16.85
C LYS A 353 -4.40 3.16 -17.84
N LEU A 354 -3.42 4.05 -17.77
CA LEU A 354 -3.33 5.26 -18.60
C LEU A 354 -2.73 4.98 -19.98
N ASP A 355 -1.77 4.06 -20.06
CA ASP A 355 -1.06 3.69 -21.28
C ASP A 355 -0.62 2.21 -21.25
N THR A 356 -1.58 1.33 -21.51
CA THR A 356 -1.35 -0.13 -21.52
C THR A 356 -0.28 -0.54 -22.53
N LYS A 357 -0.18 0.15 -23.69
CA LYS A 357 0.83 -0.17 -24.71
C LYS A 357 2.24 0.11 -24.19
N LYS A 358 2.44 1.27 -23.56
CA LYS A 358 3.72 1.58 -22.91
C LYS A 358 4.02 0.59 -21.79
N PHE A 359 3.02 0.22 -20.99
CA PHE A 359 3.22 -0.79 -19.94
C PHE A 359 3.68 -2.13 -20.51
N ASP A 360 2.97 -2.66 -21.50
CA ASP A 360 3.25 -3.98 -22.09
C ASP A 360 4.62 -4.01 -22.77
N ASN A 361 4.99 -2.96 -23.51
CA ASN A 361 6.23 -2.94 -24.30
C ASN A 361 7.47 -2.55 -23.47
N ASP A 362 7.34 -1.58 -22.56
CA ASP A 362 8.51 -0.91 -21.98
C ASP A 362 8.69 -1.23 -20.49
N ILE A 363 7.63 -1.66 -19.79
CA ILE A 363 7.66 -1.78 -18.31
C ILE A 363 7.56 -3.24 -17.87
N SER A 364 6.68 -4.02 -18.50
CA SER A 364 6.41 -5.41 -18.13
C SER A 364 7.69 -6.26 -18.12
N ALA A 365 8.60 -6.00 -19.07
CA ALA A 365 9.89 -6.67 -19.23
C ALA A 365 10.88 -6.42 -18.08
N HIS A 366 10.66 -5.42 -17.22
CA HIS A 366 11.55 -5.09 -16.11
C HIS A 366 11.08 -5.69 -14.77
N LEU A 367 9.80 -6.05 -14.64
CA LEU A 367 9.19 -6.43 -13.36
C LEU A 367 9.74 -7.75 -12.79
N GLU A 368 9.76 -8.79 -13.61
CA GLU A 368 10.26 -10.12 -13.23
C GLU A 368 11.79 -10.16 -13.11
N PRO A 369 12.57 -9.60 -14.07
CA PRO A 369 14.01 -9.54 -13.93
C PRO A 369 14.50 -8.83 -12.67
N GLU A 370 13.86 -7.71 -12.27
CA GLU A 370 14.24 -7.03 -11.04
C GLU A 370 13.92 -7.87 -9.79
N LEU A 371 12.80 -8.60 -9.79
CA LEU A 371 12.45 -9.51 -8.70
C LEU A 371 13.47 -10.66 -8.57
N ILE A 372 13.88 -11.24 -9.71
CA ILE A 372 14.89 -12.30 -9.77
C ILE A 372 16.24 -11.77 -9.30
N SER A 373 16.69 -10.61 -9.79
CA SER A 373 17.94 -9.96 -9.40
C SER A 373 18.02 -9.73 -7.89
N GLN A 374 16.92 -9.25 -7.28
CA GLN A 374 16.85 -9.06 -5.84
C GLN A 374 16.92 -10.40 -5.07
N ALA A 375 16.17 -11.41 -5.51
CA ALA A 375 16.22 -12.73 -4.86
C ALA A 375 17.61 -13.40 -4.99
N GLN A 376 18.25 -13.26 -6.14
CA GLN A 376 19.61 -13.72 -6.38
C GLN A 376 20.59 -13.03 -5.43
N ALA A 377 20.53 -11.70 -5.30
CA ALA A 377 21.39 -10.96 -4.35
C ALA A 377 21.22 -11.44 -2.90
N ILE A 378 20.01 -11.82 -2.49
CA ILE A 378 19.73 -12.39 -1.16
C ILE A 378 20.39 -13.76 -1.00
N LEU A 379 20.19 -14.66 -1.96
CA LEU A 379 20.64 -16.05 -1.88
C LEU A 379 22.16 -16.16 -2.07
N SER A 380 22.75 -15.40 -2.99
CA SER A 380 24.20 -15.37 -3.22
C SER A 380 24.99 -14.81 -2.04
N ALA A 381 24.34 -14.10 -1.10
CA ALA A 381 24.97 -13.68 0.16
C ALA A 381 25.14 -14.82 1.18
N LEU A 382 24.59 -16.01 0.90
CA LEU A 382 24.76 -17.20 1.74
C LEU A 382 26.03 -17.97 1.34
N PRO A 383 26.87 -18.38 2.31
CA PRO A 383 28.09 -19.12 2.01
C PRO A 383 27.81 -20.46 1.31
N GLY A 384 28.52 -20.76 0.24
CA GLY A 384 28.42 -22.06 -0.45
C GLY A 384 27.15 -22.27 -1.28
N ILE A 385 26.35 -21.23 -1.48
CA ILE A 385 25.20 -21.25 -2.39
C ILE A 385 25.60 -20.63 -3.73
N GLU A 386 25.42 -21.39 -4.80
CA GLU A 386 25.59 -20.93 -6.17
C GLU A 386 24.20 -20.63 -6.76
N VAL A 387 24.03 -19.50 -7.43
CA VAL A 387 22.73 -19.07 -7.98
C VAL A 387 22.88 -18.75 -9.46
N VAL A 388 22.01 -19.32 -10.28
CA VAL A 388 21.92 -19.08 -11.72
C VAL A 388 20.48 -18.72 -12.07
N SER A 389 20.28 -17.77 -12.98
CA SER A 389 18.98 -17.30 -13.45
C SER A 389 18.79 -17.55 -14.94
N ASN A 390 17.54 -17.51 -15.41
CA ASN A 390 17.16 -17.62 -16.82
C ASN A 390 17.68 -18.89 -17.51
N ILE A 391 17.46 -20.05 -16.89
CA ILE A 391 17.88 -21.34 -17.45
C ILE A 391 16.81 -21.82 -18.43
N GLN A 392 17.19 -22.05 -19.69
CA GLN A 392 16.31 -22.54 -20.75
C GLN A 392 16.61 -24.01 -21.02
N TYR A 393 15.57 -24.82 -21.24
CA TYR A 393 15.67 -26.24 -21.61
C TYR A 393 14.51 -26.63 -22.54
N ASP A 394 14.59 -27.80 -23.19
CA ASP A 394 13.69 -28.16 -24.29
C ASP A 394 12.19 -28.09 -23.95
N ALA A 395 11.82 -28.42 -22.71
CA ALA A 395 10.43 -28.45 -22.26
C ALA A 395 9.98 -27.18 -21.51
N GLY A 396 10.88 -26.20 -21.26
CA GLY A 396 10.52 -24.98 -20.55
C GLY A 396 11.69 -24.15 -20.03
N GLU A 397 11.41 -23.39 -18.98
CA GLU A 397 12.39 -22.47 -18.37
C GLU A 397 12.37 -22.55 -16.84
N ILE A 398 13.50 -22.16 -16.24
CA ILE A 398 13.66 -21.93 -14.81
C ILE A 398 14.12 -20.48 -14.63
N ASP A 399 13.28 -19.67 -13.98
CA ASP A 399 13.59 -18.27 -13.71
C ASP A 399 14.85 -18.13 -12.83
N MET A 400 14.96 -18.94 -11.77
CA MET A 400 16.14 -18.96 -10.91
C MET A 400 16.33 -20.31 -10.21
N LEU A 401 17.58 -20.76 -10.12
CA LEU A 401 18.00 -21.97 -9.42
C LEU A 401 19.11 -21.64 -8.42
N ALA A 402 18.90 -22.00 -7.15
CA ALA A 402 19.90 -21.85 -6.10
C ALA A 402 20.35 -23.23 -5.60
N TYR A 403 21.65 -23.51 -5.64
CA TYR A 403 22.20 -24.84 -5.39
C TYR A 403 23.26 -24.84 -4.29
N SER A 404 23.20 -25.85 -3.42
CA SER A 404 24.23 -26.15 -2.42
C SER A 404 24.89 -27.49 -2.76
N SER A 405 26.14 -27.45 -3.21
CA SER A 405 26.92 -28.67 -3.49
C SER A 405 27.16 -29.52 -2.25
N SER A 406 27.26 -28.89 -1.08
CA SER A 406 27.46 -29.60 0.20
C SER A 406 26.23 -30.40 0.65
N GLU A 407 25.04 -30.02 0.17
CA GLU A 407 23.77 -30.67 0.49
C GLU A 407 23.22 -31.51 -0.66
N ASN A 408 23.79 -31.38 -1.86
CA ASN A 408 23.22 -31.88 -3.12
C ASN A 408 21.73 -31.50 -3.30
N LEU A 409 21.41 -30.25 -2.93
CA LEU A 409 20.04 -29.74 -2.83
C LEU A 409 19.93 -28.41 -3.56
N ALA A 410 18.88 -28.24 -4.35
CA ALA A 410 18.56 -27.03 -5.07
C ALA A 410 17.16 -26.49 -4.72
N ILE A 411 16.98 -25.18 -4.86
CA ILE A 411 15.66 -24.53 -4.86
C ILE A 411 15.39 -24.02 -6.28
N HIS A 412 14.31 -24.52 -6.88
CA HIS A 412 13.78 -24.06 -8.16
C HIS A 412 12.75 -22.97 -7.91
N PHE A 413 13.05 -21.74 -8.32
CA PHE A 413 12.13 -20.62 -8.27
C PHE A 413 11.48 -20.37 -9.63
N GLN A 414 10.17 -20.15 -9.61
CA GLN A 414 9.44 -19.45 -10.66
C GLN A 414 8.98 -18.10 -10.10
N ALA A 415 9.46 -17.01 -10.68
CA ALA A 415 9.19 -15.65 -10.23
C ALA A 415 8.05 -15.04 -11.05
N LYS A 416 7.14 -14.31 -10.39
CA LYS A 416 6.07 -13.59 -11.06
C LYS A 416 5.95 -12.18 -10.51
N GLY A 417 6.14 -11.22 -11.41
CA GLY A 417 6.29 -9.81 -11.10
C GLY A 417 4.97 -9.04 -11.10
N ALA A 418 3.82 -9.71 -11.14
CA ALA A 418 2.51 -9.06 -11.16
C ALA A 418 2.31 -8.19 -9.91
N ILE A 419 1.93 -6.93 -10.12
CA ILE A 419 1.75 -5.94 -9.05
C ILE A 419 0.27 -5.57 -8.96
N PRO A 420 -0.48 -6.06 -7.96
CA PRO A 420 -1.74 -5.43 -7.62
C PRO A 420 -1.46 -4.04 -7.00
N PRO A 421 -2.32 -3.03 -7.22
CA PRO A 421 -2.19 -1.74 -6.55
C PRO A 421 -2.37 -1.90 -5.03
N GLN A 422 -1.84 -0.96 -4.26
CA GLN A 422 -2.04 -0.93 -2.81
C GLN A 422 -3.55 -0.79 -2.52
N GLY A 423 -4.12 -1.72 -1.76
CA GLY A 423 -5.56 -1.77 -1.48
C GLY A 423 -6.34 -2.78 -2.32
N SER A 424 -5.76 -3.36 -3.37
CA SER A 424 -6.30 -4.55 -4.04
C SER A 424 -5.48 -5.78 -3.69
N ARG A 425 -6.17 -6.82 -3.25
CA ARG A 425 -5.54 -8.04 -2.70
C ARG A 425 -5.52 -9.19 -3.70
N MET A 426 -6.37 -9.16 -4.74
CA MET A 426 -6.43 -10.22 -5.77
C MET A 426 -6.93 -9.65 -7.10
N THR A 427 -6.00 -9.38 -8.03
CA THR A 427 -6.34 -9.15 -9.43
C THR A 427 -6.36 -10.48 -10.16
N ARG A 428 -7.22 -10.62 -11.17
CA ARG A 428 -7.28 -11.82 -12.03
C ARG A 428 -5.91 -12.13 -12.66
N SER A 429 -5.20 -11.10 -13.06
CA SER A 429 -3.85 -11.19 -13.63
C SER A 429 -2.84 -11.85 -12.67
N LEU A 430 -2.86 -11.50 -11.37
CA LEU A 430 -1.98 -12.13 -10.38
C LEU A 430 -2.25 -13.64 -10.25
N GLU A 431 -3.52 -14.03 -10.10
CA GLU A 431 -3.90 -15.46 -10.01
C GLU A 431 -3.43 -16.23 -11.24
N GLU A 432 -3.64 -15.70 -12.44
CA GLU A 432 -3.25 -16.34 -13.69
C GLU A 432 -1.73 -16.54 -13.78
N ARG A 433 -0.93 -15.53 -13.40
CA ARG A 433 0.54 -15.62 -13.38
C ARG A 433 1.06 -16.62 -12.35
N VAL A 434 0.46 -16.69 -11.17
CA VAL A 434 0.86 -17.68 -10.15
C VAL A 434 0.50 -19.10 -10.58
N ILE A 435 -0.66 -19.31 -11.21
CA ILE A 435 -1.03 -20.61 -11.77
C ILE A 435 -0.06 -21.02 -12.90
N GLU A 436 0.39 -20.07 -13.71
CA GLU A 436 1.42 -20.30 -14.73
C GLU A 436 2.75 -20.74 -14.09
N ALA A 437 3.21 -20.06 -13.04
CA ALA A 437 4.41 -20.45 -12.29
C ALA A 437 4.32 -21.90 -11.78
N LEU A 438 3.18 -22.26 -11.17
CA LEU A 438 2.94 -23.62 -10.68
C LEU A 438 2.98 -24.66 -11.82
N ARG A 439 2.41 -24.33 -12.99
CA ARG A 439 2.50 -25.20 -14.17
C ARG A 439 3.95 -25.37 -14.63
N GLN A 440 4.75 -24.32 -14.62
CA GLN A 440 6.17 -24.39 -15.01
C GLN A 440 6.98 -25.25 -14.03
N LEU A 441 6.70 -25.18 -12.72
CA LEU A 441 7.27 -26.07 -11.70
C LEU A 441 6.88 -27.52 -11.96
N ASP A 442 5.60 -27.79 -12.21
CA ASP A 442 5.11 -29.15 -12.49
C ASP A 442 5.75 -29.77 -13.75
N VAL A 443 6.03 -28.97 -14.78
CA VAL A 443 6.74 -29.46 -15.99
C VAL A 443 8.12 -29.98 -15.61
N PHE A 444 8.91 -29.19 -14.88
CA PHE A 444 10.25 -29.61 -14.45
C PHE A 444 10.20 -30.79 -13.48
N LYS A 445 9.27 -30.78 -12.51
CA LYS A 445 9.07 -31.84 -11.53
C LYS A 445 8.76 -33.20 -12.17
N ASN A 446 8.08 -33.21 -13.31
CA ASN A 446 7.71 -34.43 -14.03
C ASN A 446 8.77 -34.97 -14.98
N LEU A 447 9.89 -34.25 -15.19
CA LEU A 447 11.05 -34.79 -15.92
C LEU A 447 11.68 -35.94 -15.15
N ASP A 448 12.37 -36.82 -15.88
CA ASP A 448 13.14 -37.88 -15.23
C ASP A 448 14.37 -37.29 -14.50
N GLN A 449 14.96 -38.07 -13.58
CA GLN A 449 16.09 -37.58 -12.80
C GLN A 449 17.33 -37.28 -13.67
N THR A 450 17.52 -38.03 -14.76
CA THR A 450 18.67 -37.85 -15.65
C THR A 450 18.58 -36.52 -16.41
N GLU A 451 17.39 -36.18 -16.88
CA GLU A 451 17.08 -34.90 -17.52
C GLU A 451 17.25 -33.75 -16.53
N LYS A 452 16.72 -33.86 -15.31
CA LYS A 452 16.90 -32.85 -14.25
C LYS A 452 18.37 -32.61 -13.97
N ASP A 453 19.13 -33.67 -13.72
CA ASP A 453 20.57 -33.58 -13.44
C ASP A 453 21.34 -33.00 -14.62
N SER A 454 20.93 -33.29 -15.86
CA SER A 454 21.51 -32.71 -17.07
C SER A 454 21.29 -31.20 -17.13
N ILE A 455 20.05 -30.74 -16.90
CA ILE A 455 19.68 -29.31 -16.88
C ILE A 455 20.47 -28.58 -15.79
N ILE A 456 20.51 -29.14 -14.57
CA ILE A 456 21.24 -28.55 -13.44
C ILE A 456 22.75 -28.56 -13.72
N SER A 457 23.29 -29.64 -14.28
CA SER A 457 24.71 -29.72 -14.64
C SER A 457 25.10 -28.67 -15.67
N HIS A 458 24.23 -28.45 -16.66
CA HIS A 458 24.40 -27.42 -17.68
C HIS A 458 24.39 -26.02 -17.04
N ALA A 459 23.41 -25.74 -16.17
CA ALA A 459 23.28 -24.45 -15.51
C ALA A 459 24.53 -24.06 -14.68
N PHE A 460 25.13 -25.02 -13.96
CA PHE A 460 26.32 -24.77 -13.14
C PHE A 460 27.66 -25.09 -13.83
N GLY A 461 27.64 -25.50 -15.10
CA GLY A 461 28.85 -25.83 -15.86
C GLY A 461 29.67 -27.00 -15.30
N ARG A 462 29.05 -27.89 -14.50
CA ARG A 462 29.72 -29.05 -13.89
C ARG A 462 28.75 -30.20 -13.72
N LYS A 463 29.25 -31.43 -13.74
CA LYS A 463 28.42 -32.62 -13.53
C LYS A 463 27.91 -32.69 -12.08
N VAL A 464 26.59 -32.79 -11.93
CA VAL A 464 25.88 -33.13 -10.70
C VAL A 464 25.00 -34.35 -10.95
N ASN A 465 24.68 -35.12 -9.92
CA ASN A 465 23.74 -36.26 -10.04
C ASN A 465 22.88 -36.35 -8.79
N ASP A 466 21.69 -36.91 -8.93
CA ASP A 466 20.70 -37.16 -7.88
C ASP A 466 20.40 -35.90 -7.04
N VAL A 467 20.32 -34.73 -7.69
CA VAL A 467 20.05 -33.47 -7.00
C VAL A 467 18.60 -33.44 -6.53
N GLU A 468 18.40 -33.24 -5.22
CA GLU A 468 17.07 -32.98 -4.67
C GLU A 468 16.66 -31.54 -5.03
N VAL A 469 15.41 -31.35 -5.46
CA VAL A 469 14.90 -30.04 -5.89
C VAL A 469 13.65 -29.67 -5.08
N ILE A 470 13.68 -28.49 -4.49
CA ILE A 470 12.55 -27.90 -3.77
C ILE A 470 11.96 -26.76 -4.61
N ASP A 471 10.66 -26.86 -4.89
CA ASP A 471 9.95 -25.88 -5.71
C ASP A 471 9.48 -24.66 -4.91
N ALA A 472 9.61 -23.47 -5.48
CA ALA A 472 9.16 -22.22 -4.89
C ALA A 472 8.57 -21.27 -5.93
N VAL A 473 7.48 -20.58 -5.56
CA VAL A 473 6.91 -19.47 -6.32
C VAL A 473 7.26 -18.17 -5.61
N LEU A 474 8.01 -17.31 -6.30
CA LEU A 474 8.43 -16.01 -5.81
C LEU A 474 7.52 -14.91 -6.35
N CYS A 475 6.90 -14.13 -5.45
CA CYS A 475 6.05 -12.99 -5.80
C CYS A 475 6.45 -11.74 -5.03
N ARG A 476 5.99 -10.57 -5.48
CA ARG A 476 6.22 -9.29 -4.77
C ARG A 476 5.47 -9.22 -3.45
N THR A 477 4.19 -9.57 -3.47
CA THR A 477 3.28 -9.44 -2.31
C THR A 477 2.37 -10.65 -2.18
N TYR A 478 1.27 -10.67 -2.94
CA TYR A 478 0.20 -11.68 -2.87
C TYR A 478 0.46 -12.84 -3.84
N PHE A 479 -0.29 -13.94 -3.66
CA PHE A 479 -0.20 -15.20 -4.42
C PHE A 479 -1.52 -15.60 -5.09
N GLY A 480 -2.62 -14.87 -4.85
CA GLY A 480 -3.89 -15.04 -5.55
C GLY A 480 -4.96 -15.75 -4.71
N SER A 481 -5.94 -16.37 -5.38
CA SER A 481 -7.11 -16.95 -4.70
C SER A 481 -6.94 -18.43 -4.35
N GLU A 482 -7.98 -19.03 -3.75
CA GLU A 482 -8.11 -20.47 -3.50
C GLU A 482 -7.58 -21.35 -4.65
N LYS A 483 -7.81 -20.97 -5.91
CA LYS A 483 -7.34 -21.76 -7.06
C LYS A 483 -5.82 -21.90 -7.10
N ALA A 484 -5.07 -20.85 -6.78
CA ALA A 484 -3.61 -20.90 -6.73
C ALA A 484 -3.14 -21.76 -5.55
N TYR A 485 -3.76 -21.59 -4.38
CA TYR A 485 -3.44 -22.36 -3.18
C TYR A 485 -3.75 -23.85 -3.32
N LEU A 486 -4.85 -24.22 -3.98
CA LEU A 486 -5.19 -25.62 -4.24
C LEU A 486 -4.25 -26.29 -5.25
N LYS A 487 -3.70 -25.53 -6.21
CA LYS A 487 -2.73 -26.04 -7.20
C LYS A 487 -1.29 -26.09 -6.70
N ARG A 488 -1.01 -25.50 -5.54
CA ARG A 488 0.34 -25.29 -5.02
C ARG A 488 1.12 -26.60 -4.80
N ASN A 489 0.43 -27.70 -4.50
CA ASN A 489 1.06 -28.96 -4.09
C ASN A 489 2.11 -28.71 -2.98
N ASP A 490 3.34 -29.17 -3.16
CA ASP A 490 4.45 -29.02 -2.20
C ASP A 490 5.28 -27.74 -2.40
N ALA A 491 4.97 -26.91 -3.41
CA ALA A 491 5.72 -25.70 -3.71
C ALA A 491 5.65 -24.71 -2.54
N ILE A 492 6.65 -23.87 -2.35
CA ILE A 492 6.67 -22.85 -1.31
C ILE A 492 6.27 -21.50 -1.90
N PHE A 493 5.26 -20.84 -1.34
CA PHE A 493 4.95 -19.44 -1.67
C PHE A 493 5.84 -18.51 -0.85
N VAL A 494 6.57 -17.62 -1.51
CA VAL A 494 7.55 -16.75 -0.87
C VAL A 494 7.57 -15.36 -1.51
N ASN A 495 7.75 -14.34 -0.68
CA ASN A 495 8.10 -12.98 -1.10
C ASN A 495 9.49 -12.60 -0.62
N LEU A 496 10.03 -11.47 -1.10
CA LEU A 496 11.40 -11.05 -0.77
C LEU A 496 11.62 -10.85 0.73
N ALA A 497 10.66 -10.27 1.45
CA ALA A 497 10.77 -10.09 2.90
C ALA A 497 10.86 -11.44 3.62
N MET A 498 10.07 -12.43 3.19
CA MET A 498 10.15 -13.79 3.72
C MET A 498 11.49 -14.45 3.41
N LEU A 499 11.98 -14.32 2.17
CA LEU A 499 13.26 -14.88 1.73
C LEU A 499 14.43 -14.29 2.51
N VAL A 500 14.50 -12.95 2.64
CA VAL A 500 15.49 -12.25 3.46
C VAL A 500 15.49 -12.81 4.88
N ARG A 501 14.31 -12.92 5.49
CA ARG A 501 14.23 -13.36 6.88
C ARG A 501 14.68 -14.80 7.06
N ALA A 502 14.29 -15.69 6.15
CA ALA A 502 14.75 -17.08 6.17
C ALA A 502 16.28 -17.14 6.09
N CYS A 503 16.88 -16.47 5.11
CA CYS A 503 18.33 -16.43 4.92
C CYS A 503 19.09 -15.84 6.13
N ILE A 504 18.52 -14.82 6.79
CA ILE A 504 19.12 -14.23 8.00
C ILE A 504 19.06 -15.20 9.18
N ASP A 505 17.94 -15.91 9.35
CA ASP A 505 17.75 -16.88 10.43
C ASP A 505 18.63 -18.13 10.21
N THR A 506 19.12 -18.38 8.97
CA THR A 506 19.83 -19.60 8.59
C THR A 506 21.18 -19.31 7.91
N ARG A 507 22.24 -19.19 8.71
CA ARG A 507 23.61 -18.89 8.22
C ARG A 507 24.62 -20.03 8.39
N ARG A 508 24.16 -21.21 8.80
CA ARG A 508 25.01 -22.38 9.07
C ARG A 508 24.54 -23.57 8.25
N PRO A 509 25.46 -24.38 7.71
CA PRO A 509 25.10 -25.63 7.04
C PRO A 509 24.22 -26.57 7.90
N PRO A 510 23.33 -27.37 7.29
CA PRO A 510 22.92 -27.34 5.88
C PRO A 510 22.06 -26.09 5.59
N ILE A 511 22.47 -25.26 4.64
CA ILE A 511 21.92 -23.91 4.43
C ILE A 511 20.59 -23.98 3.67
N ILE A 512 20.53 -24.64 2.50
CA ILE A 512 19.31 -24.69 1.68
C ILE A 512 18.19 -25.43 2.43
N HIS A 513 18.51 -26.56 3.06
CA HIS A 513 17.53 -27.31 3.84
C HIS A 513 16.96 -26.48 5.00
N ARG A 514 17.80 -25.69 5.69
CA ARG A 514 17.33 -24.79 6.75
C ARG A 514 16.51 -23.62 6.20
N VAL A 515 16.93 -22.99 5.10
CA VAL A 515 16.19 -21.89 4.45
C VAL A 515 14.77 -22.36 4.09
N THR A 516 14.66 -23.51 3.42
CA THR A 516 13.37 -24.04 2.95
C THR A 516 12.47 -24.47 4.10
N ASN A 517 13.01 -25.16 5.11
CA ASN A 517 12.26 -25.45 6.34
C ASN A 517 11.78 -24.16 7.02
N ARG A 518 12.64 -23.15 7.07
CA ARG A 518 12.29 -21.86 7.67
C ARG A 518 11.18 -21.14 6.91
N LEU A 519 11.20 -21.18 5.57
CA LEU A 519 10.13 -20.62 4.73
C LEU A 519 8.80 -21.34 4.97
N ARG A 520 8.80 -22.68 5.04
CA ARG A 520 7.60 -23.48 5.35
C ARG A 520 7.04 -23.16 6.74
N GLU A 521 7.90 -23.05 7.75
CA GLU A 521 7.49 -22.65 9.10
C GLU A 521 6.91 -21.24 9.13
N MET A 522 7.49 -20.32 8.36
CA MET A 522 7.13 -18.90 8.38
C MET A 522 5.69 -18.66 7.94
N GLU A 523 5.19 -19.41 6.96
CA GLU A 523 3.81 -19.29 6.52
C GLU A 523 2.82 -19.51 7.67
N SER A 524 2.92 -20.66 8.34
CA SER A 524 2.05 -20.99 9.48
C SER A 524 2.29 -20.04 10.66
N LYS A 525 3.56 -19.67 10.91
CA LYS A 525 3.92 -18.76 11.99
C LYS A 525 3.32 -17.38 11.79
N LEU A 526 3.35 -16.83 10.58
CA LEU A 526 2.82 -15.49 10.27
C LEU A 526 1.30 -15.47 10.38
N VAL A 527 0.62 -16.49 9.86
CA VAL A 527 -0.84 -16.64 10.00
C VAL A 527 -1.23 -16.74 11.48
N ASN A 528 -0.53 -17.58 12.26
CA ASN A 528 -0.80 -17.69 13.70
C ASN A 528 -0.48 -16.39 14.46
N LEU A 529 0.57 -15.66 14.04
CA LEU A 529 0.96 -14.39 14.64
C LEU A 529 -0.12 -13.31 14.40
N ALA A 530 -0.62 -13.21 13.17
CA ALA A 530 -1.69 -12.28 12.78
C ALA A 530 -3.04 -12.66 13.39
N ASN A 531 -3.25 -13.94 13.71
CA ASN A 531 -4.48 -14.49 14.30
C ASN A 531 -5.75 -14.04 13.54
N PRO A 532 -5.85 -14.35 12.24
CA PRO A 532 -6.96 -13.90 11.42
C PRO A 532 -8.26 -14.61 11.82
N ARG A 533 -9.35 -13.85 11.90
CA ARG A 533 -10.69 -14.36 12.25
C ARG A 533 -11.77 -13.62 11.47
N SER A 534 -12.91 -14.29 11.26
CA SER A 534 -14.08 -13.63 10.65
C SER A 534 -14.91 -13.02 11.77
N GLU A 535 -15.28 -11.76 11.60
CA GLU A 535 -16.35 -11.14 12.36
C GLU A 535 -17.42 -10.70 11.36
N PHE A 536 -18.70 -10.88 11.70
CA PHE A 536 -19.77 -10.40 10.83
C PHE A 536 -20.03 -8.93 11.10
N GLU A 537 -19.96 -8.11 10.05
CA GLU A 537 -20.42 -6.72 10.08
C GLU A 537 -21.76 -6.60 9.38
N SER A 538 -22.50 -5.53 9.68
CA SER A 538 -23.78 -5.24 9.05
C SER A 538 -23.83 -3.80 8.56
N LEU A 539 -24.23 -3.63 7.31
CA LEU A 539 -24.57 -2.34 6.71
C LEU A 539 -26.08 -2.22 6.61
N LYS A 540 -26.62 -1.04 6.93
CA LYS A 540 -28.05 -0.77 6.89
C LYS A 540 -28.35 0.23 5.78
N PHE A 541 -29.36 -0.06 4.97
CA PHE A 541 -29.82 0.78 3.87
C PHE A 541 -31.35 0.84 3.92
N ASP A 542 -31.92 1.96 4.38
CA ASP A 542 -33.37 2.10 4.57
C ASP A 542 -33.97 0.93 5.37
N ASN A 543 -34.71 0.05 4.68
CA ASN A 543 -35.34 -1.13 5.27
C ASN A 543 -34.49 -2.40 5.14
N ALA A 544 -33.37 -2.35 4.41
CA ALA A 544 -32.51 -3.49 4.15
C ALA A 544 -31.30 -3.55 5.10
N THR A 545 -30.90 -4.76 5.45
CA THR A 545 -29.67 -5.02 6.22
C THR A 545 -28.81 -6.03 5.47
N LEU A 546 -27.56 -5.67 5.23
CA LEU A 546 -26.56 -6.51 4.58
C LEU A 546 -25.53 -6.96 5.62
N THR A 547 -25.51 -8.25 5.95
CA THR A 547 -24.54 -8.85 6.88
C THR A 547 -23.50 -9.66 6.11
N TYR A 548 -22.21 -9.44 6.35
CA TYR A 548 -21.12 -10.11 5.63
C TYR A 548 -19.90 -10.35 6.52
N PRO A 549 -19.04 -11.34 6.22
CA PRO A 549 -17.84 -11.60 7.00
C PRO A 549 -16.75 -10.56 6.64
N VAL A 550 -16.15 -9.99 7.67
CA VAL A 550 -14.97 -9.14 7.60
C VAL A 550 -13.81 -9.84 8.30
N MET A 551 -12.67 -9.93 7.63
CA MET A 551 -11.45 -10.46 8.24
C MET A 551 -10.87 -9.45 9.23
N LYS A 552 -10.71 -9.85 10.49
CA LYS A 552 -9.92 -9.14 11.51
C LYS A 552 -8.61 -9.87 11.74
N TYR A 553 -7.52 -9.12 11.84
CA TYR A 553 -6.19 -9.64 12.16
C TYR A 553 -5.33 -8.55 12.80
N ASP A 554 -4.23 -8.95 13.44
CA ASP A 554 -3.28 -8.07 14.12
C ASP A 554 -2.17 -7.61 13.14
N ASP A 555 -2.49 -6.57 12.38
CA ASP A 555 -1.59 -5.93 11.41
C ASP A 555 -0.30 -5.39 12.07
N ARG A 556 -0.39 -4.89 13.31
CA ARG A 556 0.76 -4.37 14.07
C ARG A 556 1.83 -5.42 14.26
N LYS A 557 1.46 -6.67 14.51
CA LYS A 557 2.42 -7.76 14.64
C LYS A 557 3.13 -8.06 13.32
N LEU A 558 2.42 -7.98 12.19
CA LEU A 558 3.02 -8.15 10.86
C LEU A 558 3.96 -6.99 10.53
N ILE A 559 3.55 -5.74 10.77
CA ILE A 559 4.41 -4.56 10.59
C ILE A 559 5.67 -4.67 11.43
N ASN A 560 5.54 -5.06 12.71
CA ASN A 560 6.70 -5.28 13.59
C ASN A 560 7.61 -6.40 13.11
N TYR A 561 7.05 -7.46 12.53
CA TYR A 561 7.82 -8.55 11.92
C TYR A 561 8.62 -8.05 10.70
N SER A 562 7.97 -7.32 9.80
CA SER A 562 8.60 -6.78 8.60
C SER A 562 9.67 -5.74 8.98
N LYS A 563 9.40 -4.86 9.95
CA LYS A 563 10.37 -3.88 10.47
C LYS A 563 11.62 -4.58 11.02
N LYS A 564 11.46 -5.60 11.87
CA LYS A 564 12.59 -6.41 12.38
C LYS A 564 13.37 -7.11 11.28
N THR A 565 12.70 -7.50 10.20
CA THR A 565 13.35 -8.12 9.04
C THR A 565 14.23 -7.11 8.32
N TRP A 566 13.74 -5.90 8.07
CA TRP A 566 14.53 -4.81 7.49
C TRP A 566 15.67 -4.36 8.39
N GLU A 567 15.45 -4.16 9.69
CA GLU A 567 16.50 -3.84 10.65
C GLU A 567 17.61 -4.92 10.65
N SER A 568 17.22 -6.19 10.53
CA SER A 568 18.17 -7.30 10.43
C SER A 568 18.94 -7.29 9.11
N LEU A 569 18.29 -6.91 8.00
CA LEU A 569 18.93 -6.77 6.69
C LEU A 569 19.95 -5.64 6.72
N LEU A 570 19.56 -4.46 7.21
CA LEU A 570 20.41 -3.28 7.39
C LEU A 570 21.65 -3.59 8.24
N SER A 571 21.47 -4.30 9.36
CA SER A 571 22.57 -4.57 10.29
C SER A 571 23.46 -5.74 9.88
N LYS A 572 22.93 -6.77 9.21
CA LYS A 572 23.66 -8.03 8.98
C LYS A 572 24.00 -8.32 7.52
N GLN A 573 23.47 -7.57 6.57
CA GLN A 573 23.76 -7.68 5.13
C GLN A 573 23.68 -6.30 4.43
N PRO A 574 24.45 -5.30 4.88
CA PRO A 574 24.39 -3.94 4.32
C PRO A 574 24.71 -3.91 2.81
N ASN A 575 25.58 -4.81 2.33
CA ASN A 575 25.98 -4.89 0.93
C ASN A 575 24.82 -5.21 -0.03
N ILE A 576 23.83 -5.98 0.42
CA ILE A 576 22.62 -6.26 -0.38
C ILE A 576 21.86 -4.95 -0.66
N LEU A 577 21.75 -4.09 0.36
CA LEU A 577 21.06 -2.81 0.24
C LEU A 577 21.88 -1.78 -0.55
N ILE A 578 23.20 -1.74 -0.37
CA ILE A 578 24.08 -0.88 -1.17
C ILE A 578 23.91 -1.20 -2.65
N ASN A 579 23.82 -2.47 -3.02
CA ASN A 579 23.65 -2.89 -4.40
C ASN A 579 22.28 -2.51 -4.98
N TRP A 580 21.20 -2.61 -4.20
CA TRP A 580 19.85 -2.26 -4.67
C TRP A 580 19.57 -0.77 -4.74
N TRP A 581 20.13 -0.01 -3.80
CA TRP A 581 19.82 1.41 -3.65
C TRP A 581 20.94 2.32 -4.14
N ARG A 582 22.06 1.74 -4.61
CA ARG A 582 23.30 2.45 -4.99
C ARG A 582 23.66 3.53 -3.97
N LEU A 583 23.43 3.25 -2.67
CA LEU A 583 23.73 4.19 -1.61
C LEU A 583 25.23 4.49 -1.67
N ARG A 584 25.58 5.74 -2.01
CA ARG A 584 26.96 6.19 -1.90
C ARG A 584 27.45 6.00 -0.47
N ASP A 585 28.71 5.62 -0.38
CA ASP A 585 29.56 5.45 0.80
C ASP A 585 28.89 5.67 2.17
N ILE A 586 28.72 4.59 2.94
CA ILE A 586 28.26 4.63 4.35
C ILE A 586 29.18 5.53 5.21
N SER A 587 30.40 5.83 4.75
CA SER A 587 31.32 6.74 5.43
C SER A 587 30.84 8.21 5.46
N GLU A 588 30.03 8.67 4.50
CA GLU A 588 29.40 10.01 4.56
C GLU A 588 28.24 10.05 5.58
N ILE A 589 27.66 8.90 5.91
CA ILE A 589 26.60 8.74 6.94
C ILE A 589 27.18 8.97 8.35
N GLY A 590 28.48 8.70 8.56
CA GLY A 590 29.17 8.88 9.84
C GLY A 590 29.36 10.35 10.28
N LEU A 591 29.25 11.30 9.36
CA LEU A 591 29.40 12.74 9.65
C LEU A 591 28.15 13.37 10.27
N PHE A 592 26.99 12.71 10.20
CA PHE A 592 25.73 13.24 10.76
C PHE A 592 25.21 12.50 11.99
N ALA A 593 25.58 11.24 12.20
CA ALA A 593 25.36 10.55 13.48
C ALA A 593 26.05 11.26 14.67
N THR A 594 27.13 12.01 14.41
CA THR A 594 27.81 12.84 15.40
C THR A 594 27.04 14.12 15.76
N ARG A 595 26.10 14.60 14.92
CA ARG A 595 25.17 15.70 15.29
C ARG A 595 24.00 15.24 16.16
N GLN A 596 23.51 14.02 16.03
CA GLN A 596 22.52 13.45 16.96
C GLN A 596 23.08 13.24 18.39
N GLY A 597 24.41 13.13 18.53
CA GLY A 597 25.09 13.12 19.84
C GLY A 597 25.04 14.46 20.58
N VAL A 598 24.80 15.58 19.88
CA VAL A 598 24.77 16.93 20.46
C VAL A 598 23.39 17.27 21.04
N LEU A 599 22.31 16.73 20.46
CA LEU A 599 20.94 16.97 20.95
C LEU A 599 20.53 16.10 22.16
N ARG A 600 21.30 15.07 22.52
CA ARG A 600 21.06 14.25 23.73
C ARG A 600 21.68 14.81 25.03
N LYS A 601 22.29 16.01 24.99
CA LYS A 601 22.94 16.66 26.15
C LYS A 601 22.22 17.88 26.72
N THR A 602 20.93 18.08 26.47
CA THR A 602 20.11 19.03 27.23
C THR A 602 19.26 18.28 28.27
N LYS A 603 19.89 17.92 29.39
CA LYS A 603 19.16 17.53 30.60
C LYS A 603 18.74 18.78 31.38
N SER A 604 17.57 18.65 32.01
CA SER A 604 16.93 19.47 33.06
C SER A 604 16.22 20.77 32.63
N SER A 605 14.90 20.63 32.47
CA SER A 605 13.89 21.66 32.70
C SER A 605 13.99 22.23 34.13
N PRO A 606 13.94 23.56 34.33
CA PRO A 606 13.70 24.18 35.61
C PRO A 606 12.30 24.81 35.64
N TYR A 607 11.23 24.02 35.49
CA TYR A 607 9.88 24.49 35.82
C TYR A 607 9.18 23.49 36.75
N ASN A 608 9.59 23.57 38.01
CA ASN A 608 8.79 23.19 39.16
C ASN A 608 9.28 24.03 40.35
N LYS A 609 8.65 25.18 40.59
CA LYS A 609 8.47 25.79 41.91
C LYS A 609 7.56 27.02 41.85
N LYS A 610 6.48 26.90 42.63
CA LYS A 610 5.44 27.86 43.02
C LYS A 610 4.31 28.09 42.02
#